data_AF-A0A8D8DTY1-F1
#
_entry.id   AF-A0A8D8DTY1-F1
#
_cell.length_a   1.000
_cell.length_b   1.000
_cell.length_c   1.000
_cell.angle_alpha   90.00
_cell.angle_beta   90.00
_cell.angle_gamma   90.00
#
_symmetry.space_group_name_H-M   'P 1'
#
loop_
_entity.id
_entity.type
_entity.pdbx_description
1 polymer ?
#
loop_
_entity_poly.entity_id
_entity_poly.type
_entity_poly.pdbx_seq_one_letter_code
_entity_poly.pdbx_strand_id
1 'polypeptide(L)'
;MGLCCGSSDSIVHHTVDDELHPSESQPLKFDPDFKGPLSKRSCTDIPCLFLFVAFLAGWGFVAYYALHHGDLDRLLVPTDSKGLKCGVDSEVQDKPYLFFFD
;
A
#
# COMPACT_ATOMS: atom_id res chain seq x y z
N MET A 1 4.90 22.77 8.58
CA MET A 1 4.93 21.39 8.04
C MET A 1 4.20 21.35 6.69
N GLY A 2 4.69 22.12 5.72
CA GLY A 2 4.04 22.28 4.41
C GLY A 2 4.38 21.12 3.49
N LEU A 3 3.37 20.56 2.84
CA LEU A 3 3.51 19.52 1.83
C LEU A 3 4.40 20.00 0.66
N CYS A 4 5.24 19.10 0.17
CA CYS A 4 6.23 19.28 -0.89
C CYS A 4 5.64 19.60 -2.28
N CYS A 5 4.90 20.70 -2.44
CA CYS A 5 4.48 21.21 -3.74
C CYS A 5 4.93 22.67 -3.89
N GLY A 6 6.14 22.87 -4.45
CA GLY A 6 6.61 24.19 -4.85
C GLY A 6 6.06 24.58 -6.21
N SER A 7 5.43 25.75 -6.31
CA SER A 7 4.96 26.35 -7.57
C SER A 7 6.10 26.49 -8.57
N SER A 8 5.84 26.00 -9.79
CA SER A 8 6.67 26.22 -10.98
C SER A 8 6.88 27.69 -11.25
N ASP A 9 8.12 28.11 -11.55
CA ASP A 9 8.32 29.25 -12.47
C ASP A 9 9.58 29.09 -13.33
N SER A 10 9.31 29.26 -14.63
CA SER A 10 10.14 29.67 -15.77
C SER A 10 11.49 28.99 -16.07
N ILE A 11 11.47 28.36 -17.24
CA ILE A 11 12.55 27.81 -18.06
C ILE A 11 13.70 28.81 -18.26
N VAL A 12 14.93 28.40 -17.96
CA VAL A 12 16.14 29.04 -18.51
C VAL A 12 16.70 28.11 -19.60
N HIS A 13 16.71 28.65 -20.81
CA HIS A 13 17.17 28.03 -22.04
C HIS A 13 18.70 28.05 -22.07
N HIS A 14 19.36 26.91 -21.87
CA HIS A 14 20.79 26.81 -22.18
C HIS A 14 20.95 26.62 -23.69
N THR A 15 21.49 27.65 -24.32
CA THR A 15 21.86 27.65 -25.73
C THR A 15 22.96 26.63 -26.01
N VAL A 16 22.80 26.04 -27.18
CA VAL A 16 23.65 25.06 -27.86
C VAL A 16 24.96 25.73 -28.19
N ASP A 17 25.99 25.58 -27.36
CA ASP A 17 27.38 25.71 -27.77
C ASP A 17 28.22 24.76 -26.88
N ASP A 18 29.21 24.12 -27.48
CA ASP A 18 30.17 23.17 -26.91
C ASP A 18 29.76 21.68 -26.85
N GLU A 19 29.57 21.09 -28.04
CA GLU A 19 30.10 19.74 -28.29
C GLU A 19 31.64 19.79 -28.36
N LEU A 20 32.34 19.51 -27.26
CA LEU A 20 33.70 18.94 -27.33
C LEU A 20 34.09 18.25 -26.00
N HIS A 21 34.37 16.95 -26.07
CA HIS A 21 35.09 16.16 -25.05
C HIS A 21 36.45 15.80 -25.68
N PRO A 22 37.62 15.69 -24.99
CA PRO A 22 37.86 15.35 -23.58
C PRO A 22 38.98 16.17 -22.86
N SER A 23 39.13 15.87 -21.55
CA SER A 23 40.32 16.08 -20.69
C SER A 23 40.48 17.43 -19.98
N GLU A 24 40.94 17.35 -18.73
CA GLU A 24 41.05 18.41 -17.71
C GLU A 24 39.75 18.70 -16.94
N SER A 25 39.57 17.99 -15.82
CA SER A 25 38.56 18.31 -14.80
C SER A 25 38.87 19.68 -14.19
N GLN A 26 38.38 20.75 -14.82
CA GLN A 26 38.30 22.07 -14.21
C GLN A 26 37.53 21.93 -12.90
N PRO A 27 38.03 22.45 -11.77
CA PRO A 27 37.32 22.37 -10.51
C PRO A 27 35.94 23.01 -10.68
N LEU A 28 34.89 22.26 -10.29
CA LEU A 28 33.52 22.75 -10.31
C LEU A 28 33.47 24.08 -9.56
N LYS A 29 33.21 25.18 -10.28
CA LYS A 29 33.04 26.49 -9.68
C LYS A 29 31.76 26.47 -8.85
N PHE A 30 31.84 26.95 -7.61
CA PHE A 30 30.68 27.09 -6.74
C PHE A 30 29.72 28.11 -7.36
N ASP A 31 28.53 27.64 -7.74
CA ASP A 31 27.44 28.48 -8.20
C ASP A 31 26.55 28.86 -7.00
N PRO A 32 26.54 30.13 -6.56
CA PRO A 32 25.74 30.59 -5.43
C PRO A 32 24.23 30.53 -5.71
N ASP A 33 23.82 30.46 -6.98
CA ASP A 33 22.42 30.32 -7.39
C ASP A 33 22.03 28.86 -7.64
N PHE A 34 22.93 27.89 -7.33
CA PHE A 34 22.67 26.46 -7.45
C PHE A 34 21.59 26.01 -6.45
N LYS A 35 20.35 26.14 -6.88
CA LYS A 35 19.19 25.47 -6.28
C LYS A 35 19.26 24.04 -6.79
N GLY A 36 19.85 23.16 -5.98
CA GLY A 36 20.11 21.76 -6.33
C GLY A 36 18.87 20.98 -6.80
N PRO A 37 18.98 19.65 -6.99
CA PRO A 37 17.96 18.81 -7.65
C PRO A 37 16.61 18.68 -6.90
N LEU A 38 16.38 19.50 -5.89
CA LEU A 38 15.12 19.67 -5.17
C LEU A 38 14.17 20.65 -5.88
N SER A 39 14.65 21.48 -6.81
CA SER A 39 13.86 22.53 -7.49
C SER A 39 12.69 21.99 -8.35
N LYS A 40 12.81 20.77 -8.91
CA LYS A 40 11.84 20.18 -9.85
C LYS A 40 11.09 18.96 -9.30
N ARG A 41 10.92 18.83 -7.99
CA ARG A 41 10.22 17.68 -7.40
C ARG A 41 8.71 17.91 -7.37
N SER A 42 7.97 17.09 -8.12
CA SER A 42 6.51 16.98 -7.99
C SER A 42 6.16 15.97 -6.89
N CYS A 43 5.06 16.19 -6.17
CA CYS A 43 4.63 15.30 -5.10
C CYS A 43 3.98 14.03 -5.69
N THR A 44 4.74 12.94 -5.71
CA THR A 44 4.29 11.61 -6.18
C THR A 44 3.33 10.90 -5.21
N ASP A 45 3.16 11.44 -4.00
CA ASP A 45 2.43 10.76 -2.92
C ASP A 45 0.91 10.94 -3.00
N ILE A 46 0.43 12.02 -3.62
CA ILE A 46 -1.00 12.34 -3.72
C ILE A 46 -1.78 11.22 -4.45
N PRO A 47 -1.44 10.81 -5.69
CA PRO A 47 -2.16 9.75 -6.37
C PRO A 47 -2.00 8.39 -5.66
N CYS A 48 -0.82 8.09 -5.13
CA CYS A 48 -0.58 6.86 -4.38
C CYS A 48 -1.42 6.78 -3.09
N LEU A 49 -1.61 7.91 -2.39
CA LEU A 49 -2.44 7.97 -1.19
C LEU A 49 -3.91 7.69 -1.51
N PHE A 50 -4.45 8.26 -2.60
CA PHE A 50 -5.83 7.97 -3.00
C PHE A 50 -6.03 6.49 -3.34
N LEU A 51 -5.11 5.89 -4.07
CA LEU A 51 -5.14 4.45 -4.38
C LEU A 51 -5.09 3.60 -3.10
N PHE A 52 -4.22 3.96 -2.15
CA PHE A 52 -4.10 3.25 -0.88
C PHE A 52 -5.37 3.34 -0.03
N VAL A 53 -5.95 4.54 0.10
CA VAL A 53 -7.20 4.73 0.84
C VAL A 53 -8.36 3.98 0.18
N ALA A 54 -8.45 4.01 -1.15
CA ALA A 54 -9.46 3.24 -1.88
C ALA A 54 -9.30 1.72 -1.66
N PHE A 55 -8.06 1.23 -1.65
CA PHE A 55 -7.77 -0.18 -1.35
C PHE A 55 -8.20 -0.56 0.07
N LEU A 56 -7.88 0.27 1.08
CA LEU A 56 -8.31 0.03 2.47
C LEU A 56 -9.83 0.05 2.61
N ALA A 57 -10.51 1.00 1.94
CA ALA A 57 -11.97 1.06 1.93
C ALA A 57 -12.59 -0.20 1.29
N GLY A 58 -12.02 -0.67 0.18
CA GLY A 58 -12.44 -1.92 -0.47
C GLY A 58 -12.29 -3.12 0.46
N TRP A 59 -11.15 -3.26 1.15
CA TRP A 59 -10.95 -4.32 2.14
C TRP A 59 -11.88 -4.21 3.35
N GLY A 60 -12.12 -2.99 3.84
CA GLY A 60 -13.08 -2.73 4.91
C GLY A 60 -14.49 -3.16 4.51
N PHE A 61 -14.91 -2.88 3.27
CA PHE A 61 -16.18 -3.34 2.73
C PHE A 61 -16.27 -4.87 2.64
N VAL A 62 -15.23 -5.54 2.12
CA VAL A 62 -15.19 -7.02 2.06
C VAL A 62 -15.27 -7.63 3.46
N ALA A 63 -14.53 -7.09 4.43
CA ALA A 63 -14.58 -7.55 5.82
C ALA A 63 -15.97 -7.36 6.43
N TYR A 64 -16.57 -6.18 6.26
CA TYR A 64 -17.95 -5.91 6.69
C TYR A 64 -18.94 -6.89 6.06
N TYR A 65 -18.88 -7.07 4.74
CA TYR A 65 -19.76 -7.99 4.03
C TYR A 65 -19.62 -9.43 4.56
N ALA A 66 -18.39 -9.89 4.77
CA ALA A 66 -18.10 -11.22 5.31
C ALA A 66 -18.61 -11.41 6.75
N LEU A 67 -18.55 -10.38 7.60
CA LEU A 67 -19.12 -10.45 8.95
C LEU A 67 -20.66 -10.53 8.94
N HIS A 68 -21.32 -9.88 7.99
CA HIS A 68 -22.78 -9.87 7.91
C HIS A 68 -23.38 -11.06 7.18
N HIS A 69 -22.69 -11.60 6.17
CA HIS A 69 -23.20 -12.68 5.32
C HIS A 69 -22.42 -13.99 5.46
N GLY A 70 -21.31 -13.99 6.21
CA GLY A 70 -20.51 -15.17 6.48
C GLY A 70 -21.05 -15.96 7.66
N ASP A 71 -20.76 -17.27 7.64
CA ASP A 71 -20.97 -18.17 8.77
C ASP A 71 -19.63 -18.35 9.51
N LEU A 72 -19.47 -17.66 10.64
CA LEU A 72 -18.26 -17.73 11.46
C LEU A 72 -18.11 -19.11 12.14
N ASP A 73 -19.22 -19.81 12.38
CA ASP A 73 -19.22 -21.11 13.03
C ASP A 73 -18.50 -22.15 12.17
N ARG A 74 -18.45 -21.95 10.85
CA ARG A 74 -17.67 -22.82 9.96
C ARG A 74 -16.16 -22.81 10.26
N LEU A 75 -15.63 -21.72 10.84
CA LEU A 75 -14.22 -21.61 11.21
C LEU A 75 -13.98 -21.97 12.68
N LEU A 76 -14.90 -21.61 13.56
CA LEU A 76 -14.73 -21.79 15.01
C LEU A 76 -15.19 -23.16 15.49
N VAL A 77 -16.21 -23.73 14.86
CA VAL A 77 -16.81 -24.99 15.29
C VAL A 77 -16.23 -26.13 14.47
N PRO A 78 -15.59 -27.12 15.11
CA PRO A 78 -15.06 -28.27 14.40
C PRO A 78 -16.20 -29.16 13.90
N THR A 79 -15.96 -29.83 12.77
CA THR A 79 -16.93 -30.70 12.10
C THR A 79 -16.43 -32.14 12.13
N ASP A 80 -17.32 -33.09 12.43
CA ASP A 80 -16.99 -34.51 12.43
C ASP A 80 -16.92 -35.12 11.00
N SER A 81 -16.58 -36.40 10.89
CA SER A 81 -16.51 -37.10 9.59
C SER A 81 -17.85 -37.25 8.86
N LYS A 82 -18.97 -37.02 9.54
CA LYS A 82 -20.32 -37.03 8.97
C LYS A 82 -20.79 -35.63 8.55
N GLY A 83 -20.00 -34.60 8.81
CA GLY A 83 -20.35 -33.22 8.49
C GLY A 83 -21.15 -32.52 9.59
N LEU A 84 -21.26 -33.11 10.78
CA LEU A 84 -22.01 -32.53 11.90
C LEU A 84 -21.14 -31.55 12.69
N LYS A 85 -21.69 -30.37 13.01
CA LYS A 85 -21.05 -29.33 13.82
C LYS A 85 -21.15 -29.70 15.32
N CYS A 86 -20.01 -30.04 15.93
CA CYS A 86 -19.93 -30.43 17.34
C CYS A 86 -20.52 -29.35 18.27
N GLY A 87 -21.43 -29.72 19.17
CA GLY A 87 -22.06 -28.79 20.11
C GLY A 87 -23.15 -27.87 19.52
N VAL A 88 -23.44 -27.97 18.21
CA VAL A 88 -24.43 -27.13 17.51
C VAL A 88 -25.58 -27.97 16.98
N ASP A 89 -25.27 -29.01 16.19
CA ASP A 89 -26.29 -29.86 15.59
C ASP A 89 -26.99 -30.72 16.63
N SER A 90 -28.29 -30.98 16.46
CA SER A 90 -29.13 -31.66 17.46
C SER A 90 -28.64 -33.07 17.82
N GLU A 91 -27.93 -33.75 16.93
CA GLU A 91 -27.38 -35.09 17.15
C GLU A 91 -26.09 -35.09 17.99
N VAL A 92 -25.42 -33.94 18.10
CA VAL A 92 -24.11 -33.79 18.76
C VAL A 92 -24.06 -32.58 19.69
N GLN A 93 -25.21 -32.11 20.17
CA GLN A 93 -25.33 -30.90 20.99
C GLN A 93 -24.60 -31.05 22.33
N ASP A 94 -24.63 -32.24 22.92
CA ASP A 94 -23.94 -32.63 24.14
C ASP A 94 -22.48 -33.09 23.91
N LYS A 95 -21.96 -32.94 22.68
CA LYS A 95 -20.59 -33.32 22.29
C LYS A 95 -19.86 -32.11 21.67
N PRO A 96 -19.38 -31.14 22.48
CA PRO A 96 -18.81 -29.89 21.96
C PRO A 96 -17.37 -29.99 21.42
N TYR A 97 -16.67 -31.10 21.65
CA TYR A 97 -15.26 -31.25 21.27
C TYR A 97 -15.07 -32.31 20.19
N LEU A 98 -14.22 -32.01 19.21
CA LEU A 98 -13.80 -32.96 18.18
C LEU A 98 -12.68 -33.85 18.72
N PHE A 99 -12.84 -35.16 18.56
CA PHE A 99 -11.89 -36.16 19.03
C PHE A 99 -11.02 -36.67 17.88
N PHE A 100 -9.71 -36.74 18.09
CA PHE A 100 -8.75 -37.33 17.17
C PHE A 100 -8.15 -38.59 17.80
N PHE A 101 -8.10 -39.68 17.02
CA PHE A 101 -7.38 -40.89 17.42
C PHE A 101 -5.88 -40.67 17.20
N ASP A 102 -5.07 -41.17 18.14
CA ASP A 102 -3.60 -41.28 18.00
C ASP A 102 -3.23 -42.55 17.24
#